data_AF-Q9APL1-F1
#
_entry.id   AF-Q9APL1-F1
#
_cell.length_a   1.000
_cell.length_b   1.000
_cell.length_c   1.000
_cell.angle_alpha   90.00
_cell.angle_beta   90.00
_cell.angle_gamma   90.00
#
_symmetry.space_group_name_H-M   'P 1'
#
loop_
_entity.id
_entity.type
_entity.pdbx_description
1 polymer ?
#
loop_
_entity_poly.entity_id
_entity_poly.type
_entity_poly.pdbx_seq_one_letter_code
_entity_poly.pdbx_strand_id
1 'polypeptide(L)'
;WFTRKWQDKVFGGFTNSASLNGDKQVTLIYLQTLASQHGGLWVSLGQAPANVLASTREDVNNLGGSVGLLVQSPADAGADQIPTGDLDTAVKYGERVATITARLK
;
A
#
# COMPACT_ATOMS: atom_id res chain seq x y z
N TRP A 1 -15.55 -13.34 -8.26
CA TRP A 1 -14.87 -13.75 -9.50
C TRP A 1 -15.83 -14.34 -10.54
N PHE A 2 -16.71 -15.30 -10.20
CA PHE A 2 -17.57 -16.02 -11.16
C PHE A 2 -18.48 -15.12 -12.01
N THR A 3 -19.09 -14.09 -11.41
CA THR A 3 -19.95 -13.13 -12.11
C THR A 3 -19.19 -12.00 -12.80
N ARG A 4 -17.85 -12.01 -12.75
CA ARG A 4 -16.94 -10.99 -13.31
C ARG A 4 -17.28 -9.52 -12.97
N LYS A 5 -18.02 -9.26 -11.89
CA LYS A 5 -18.45 -7.89 -11.49
C LYS A 5 -17.31 -6.88 -11.25
N TRP A 6 -16.08 -7.33 -11.04
CA TRP A 6 -14.90 -6.49 -10.85
C TRP A 6 -13.88 -6.59 -11.98
N GLN A 7 -14.26 -7.19 -13.11
CA GLN A 7 -13.45 -7.18 -14.32
C GLN A 7 -13.04 -5.74 -14.67
N ASP A 8 -11.76 -5.56 -14.97
CA ASP A 8 -11.14 -4.30 -15.39
C ASP A 8 -11.25 -3.14 -14.39
N LYS A 9 -11.71 -3.41 -13.16
CA LYS A 9 -11.69 -2.42 -12.08
C LYS A 9 -10.28 -2.21 -11.56
N VAL A 10 -10.01 -1.01 -11.08
CA VAL A 10 -8.74 -0.66 -10.43
C VAL A 10 -8.72 -1.22 -9.01
N PHE A 11 -7.59 -1.81 -8.65
CA PHE A 11 -7.28 -2.30 -7.30
C PHE A 11 -5.98 -1.65 -6.81
N GLY A 12 -5.90 -1.47 -5.50
CA GLY A 12 -4.69 -1.18 -4.77
C GLY A 12 -4.78 -1.84 -3.40
N GLY A 13 -3.67 -1.90 -2.67
CA GLY A 13 -3.65 -2.56 -1.37
C GLY A 13 -2.70 -1.90 -0.40
N PHE A 14 -3.08 -1.98 0.87
CA PHE A 14 -2.25 -1.58 2.00
C PHE A 14 -2.34 -2.63 3.10
N THR A 15 -1.36 -2.62 3.99
CA THR A 15 -1.40 -3.44 5.20
C THR A 15 -0.66 -2.73 6.34
N ASN A 16 -1.06 -3.04 7.57
CA ASN A 16 -0.45 -2.56 8.79
C ASN A 16 -0.04 -3.74 9.68
N SER A 17 1.11 -3.65 10.36
CA SER A 17 1.47 -4.60 11.41
C SER A 17 2.28 -3.94 12.52
N ALA A 18 2.39 -4.60 13.68
CA ALA A 18 3.15 -4.11 14.81
C ALA A 18 4.67 -4.02 14.55
N SER A 19 5.24 -5.06 13.95
CA SER A 19 6.68 -5.15 13.65
C SER A 19 7.03 -4.40 12.36
N LEU A 20 8.29 -3.98 12.21
CA LEU A 20 8.81 -3.38 10.97
C LEU A 20 8.70 -4.36 9.79
N ASN A 21 9.19 -5.58 9.98
CA ASN A 21 8.94 -6.71 9.10
C ASN A 21 8.05 -7.71 9.87
N GLY A 22 6.82 -7.87 9.39
CA GLY A 22 5.78 -8.69 10.03
C GLY A 22 4.96 -9.40 8.98
N ASP A 23 5.64 -9.94 7.97
CA ASP A 23 5.07 -10.65 6.82
C ASP A 23 4.04 -9.86 6.01
N LYS A 24 4.10 -8.52 6.09
CA LYS A 24 3.24 -7.59 5.34
C LYS A 24 3.21 -7.90 3.83
N GLN A 25 4.35 -8.33 3.29
CA GLN A 25 4.46 -8.71 1.88
C GLN A 25 3.54 -9.89 1.53
N VAL A 26 3.35 -10.85 2.44
CA VAL A 26 2.42 -11.98 2.23
C VAL A 26 0.99 -11.47 2.13
N THR A 27 0.59 -10.53 2.98
CA THR A 27 -0.73 -9.88 2.89
C THR A 27 -0.92 -9.17 1.54
N LEU A 28 0.07 -8.40 1.09
CA LEU A 28 -0.02 -7.70 -0.20
C LEU A 28 -0.07 -8.67 -1.39
N ILE A 29 0.70 -9.76 -1.37
CA ILE A 29 0.65 -10.81 -2.41
C ILE A 29 -0.74 -11.43 -2.48
N TYR A 30 -1.37 -11.70 -1.33
CA TYR A 30 -2.73 -12.21 -1.27
C TYR A 30 -3.73 -11.22 -1.91
N LEU A 31 -3.66 -9.94 -1.55
CA LEU A 31 -4.54 -8.91 -2.12
C LEU A 31 -4.33 -8.74 -3.63
N GLN A 32 -3.09 -8.79 -4.10
CA GLN A 32 -2.78 -8.74 -5.52
C GLN A 32 -3.37 -9.96 -6.25
N THR A 33 -3.23 -11.15 -5.67
CA THR A 33 -3.81 -12.39 -6.21
C THR A 33 -5.35 -12.32 -6.25
N LEU A 34 -5.99 -11.73 -5.23
CA LEU A 34 -7.43 -11.49 -5.23
C LEU A 34 -7.85 -10.56 -6.38
N ALA A 35 -7.11 -9.47 -6.62
CA ALA A 35 -7.34 -8.59 -7.76
C ALA A 35 -7.23 -9.35 -9.08
N SER A 36 -6.17 -10.16 -9.26
CA SER A 36 -5.97 -10.97 -10.46
C SER A 36 -7.09 -11.99 -10.70
N GLN A 37 -7.55 -12.69 -9.66
CA GLN A 37 -8.70 -13.62 -9.77
C GLN A 37 -9.97 -12.93 -10.29
N HIS A 38 -10.11 -11.63 -10.05
CA HIS A 38 -11.23 -10.82 -10.50
C HIS A 38 -11.01 -10.14 -11.86
N GLY A 39 -9.86 -10.33 -12.50
CA GLY A 39 -9.50 -9.59 -13.73
C GLY A 39 -9.27 -8.09 -13.46
N GLY A 40 -8.88 -7.75 -12.24
CA GLY A 40 -8.62 -6.38 -11.83
C GLY A 40 -7.24 -5.86 -12.26
N LEU A 41 -7.13 -4.54 -12.35
CA LEU A 41 -5.91 -3.82 -12.68
C LEU A 41 -5.25 -3.33 -11.39
N TRP A 42 -4.10 -3.92 -11.05
CA TRP A 42 -3.39 -3.59 -9.82
C TRP A 42 -2.48 -2.35 -9.97
N VAL A 43 -2.69 -1.36 -9.12
CA VAL A 43 -1.86 -0.14 -9.05
C VAL A 43 -0.79 -0.31 -7.98
N SER A 44 0.46 -0.41 -8.43
CA SER A 44 1.64 -0.40 -7.55
C SER A 44 1.79 0.93 -6.79
N LEU A 45 2.56 0.91 -5.70
CA LEU A 45 2.76 2.08 -4.84
C LEU A 45 3.28 3.30 -5.61
N GLY A 46 4.24 3.06 -6.52
CA GLY A 46 4.76 4.10 -7.42
C GLY A 46 5.62 5.16 -6.74
N GLN A 47 6.19 4.84 -5.57
CA GLN A 47 7.06 5.73 -4.78
C GLN A 47 8.40 5.01 -4.55
N ALA A 48 9.51 5.73 -4.66
CA ALA A 48 10.83 5.17 -4.34
C ALA A 48 10.97 4.96 -2.83
N PRO A 49 11.71 3.94 -2.37
CA PRO A 49 11.94 3.72 -0.95
C PRO A 49 12.87 4.81 -0.37
N ALA A 50 12.61 5.25 0.86
CA ALA A 50 13.54 6.07 1.63
C ALA A 50 14.48 5.17 2.45
N ASN A 51 15.64 4.84 1.88
CA ASN A 51 16.55 3.80 2.39
C ASN A 51 18.03 4.21 2.45
N VAL A 52 18.32 5.52 2.50
CA VAL A 52 19.68 6.03 2.69
C VAL A 52 19.97 6.23 4.19
N LEU A 53 21.23 6.42 4.57
CA LEU A 53 21.64 6.59 5.98
C LEU A 53 20.91 7.73 6.70
N ALA A 54 20.55 8.79 5.98
CA ALA A 54 19.84 9.95 6.52
C ALA A 54 18.31 9.76 6.61
N SER A 55 17.76 8.65 6.08
CA SER A 55 16.32 8.41 6.05
C SER A 55 15.76 8.11 7.45
N THR A 56 14.57 8.62 7.71
CA THR A 56 13.84 8.51 8.99
C THR A 56 12.45 7.91 8.76
N ARG A 57 11.76 7.54 9.83
CA ARG A 57 10.36 7.05 9.76
C ARG A 57 9.36 8.13 9.31
N GLU A 58 9.78 9.39 9.27
CA GLU A 58 8.98 10.49 8.75
C GLU A 58 9.12 10.65 7.22
N ASP A 59 10.07 9.94 6.59
CA ASP A 59 10.20 9.94 5.14
C ASP A 59 9.18 9.03 4.47
N VAL A 60 8.68 9.48 3.32
CA VAL A 60 7.76 8.74 2.50
C VAL A 60 8.39 7.43 2.02
N ASN A 61 7.62 6.35 2.14
CA ASN A 61 7.98 4.99 1.78
C ASN A 61 9.26 4.50 2.46
N ASN A 62 9.46 4.85 3.74
CA ASN A 62 10.57 4.33 4.55
C ASN A 62 10.55 2.79 4.66
N LEU A 63 9.35 2.19 4.75
CA LEU A 63 9.20 0.73 4.81
C LEU A 63 9.46 0.03 3.47
N GLY A 64 9.72 0.77 2.39
CA GLY A 64 10.16 0.24 1.11
C GLY A 64 9.12 -0.60 0.36
N GLY A 65 7.84 -0.26 0.50
CA GLY A 65 6.77 -0.86 -0.29
C GLY A 65 6.96 -0.60 -1.79
N SER A 66 6.56 -1.56 -2.61
CA SER A 66 6.54 -1.42 -4.08
C SER A 66 5.21 -1.93 -4.65
N VAL A 67 4.78 -3.11 -4.21
CA VAL A 67 3.50 -3.71 -4.62
C VAL A 67 2.32 -2.90 -4.09
N GLY A 68 2.42 -2.36 -2.88
CA GLY A 68 1.38 -1.55 -2.23
C GLY A 68 1.94 -0.85 -1.01
N LEU A 69 1.07 -0.18 -0.25
CA LEU A 69 1.44 0.56 0.95
C LEU A 69 1.74 -0.40 2.11
N LEU A 70 2.86 -0.14 2.79
CA LEU A 70 3.23 -0.78 4.04
C LEU A 70 3.13 0.27 5.15
N VAL A 71 2.44 -0.07 6.24
CA VAL A 71 2.33 0.77 7.45
C VAL A 71 2.79 -0.03 8.66
N GLN A 72 3.41 0.64 9.62
CA GLN A 72 3.70 0.07 10.93
C GLN A 72 3.18 0.98 12.04
N SER A 73 2.46 0.38 12.99
CA SER A 73 1.96 1.04 14.20
C SER A 73 2.34 0.21 15.42
N PRO A 74 2.62 0.79 16.61
CA PRO A 74 2.82 -0.01 17.82
C PRO A 74 1.58 -0.87 18.14
N ALA A 75 1.78 -2.02 18.80
CA ALA A 75 0.67 -2.93 19.14
C ALA A 75 -0.18 -2.44 20.32
N ASP A 76 0.38 -1.55 21.14
CA ASP A 76 -0.15 -1.01 22.39
C ASP A 76 -0.45 0.49 22.31
N ALA A 77 -0.46 1.06 21.10
CA ALA A 77 -0.75 2.47 20.86
C ALA A 77 -1.87 2.69 19.83
N GLY A 78 -2.43 3.89 19.85
CA GLY A 78 -3.42 4.34 18.87
C GLY A 78 -2.80 4.73 17.53
N ALA A 79 -3.68 5.09 16.58
CA ALA A 79 -3.29 5.53 15.24
C ALA A 79 -2.51 6.86 15.24
N ASP A 80 -2.57 7.62 16.32
CA ASP A 80 -1.79 8.84 16.56
C ASP A 80 -0.28 8.59 16.66
N GLN A 81 0.13 7.34 16.92
CA GLN A 81 1.54 6.93 16.96
C GLN A 81 2.03 6.30 15.65
N ILE A 82 1.26 6.36 14.57
CA ILE A 82 1.74 5.97 13.23
C ILE A 82 2.74 7.03 12.76
N PRO A 83 3.95 6.64 12.31
CA PRO A 83 4.92 7.60 11.78
C PRO A 83 4.35 8.40 10.62
N THR A 84 4.64 9.71 10.55
CA THR A 84 4.01 10.58 9.54
C THR A 84 4.42 10.20 8.12
N GLY A 85 5.61 9.64 7.94
CA GLY A 85 6.07 9.12 6.65
C GLY A 85 5.15 8.02 6.10
N ASP A 86 4.68 7.11 6.96
CA ASP A 86 3.73 6.06 6.57
C ASP A 86 2.36 6.67 6.19
N LEU A 87 1.89 7.69 6.93
CA LEU A 87 0.64 8.40 6.64
C LEU A 87 0.71 9.19 5.31
N ASP A 88 1.80 9.92 5.09
CA ASP A 88 2.04 10.67 3.86
C ASP A 88 2.16 9.74 2.64
N THR A 89 2.79 8.58 2.82
CA THR A 89 2.81 7.51 1.82
C THR A 89 1.39 7.06 1.46
N ALA A 90 0.53 6.93 2.47
CA ALA A 90 -0.87 6.51 2.29
C ALA A 90 -1.69 7.54 1.51
N VAL A 91 -1.57 8.82 1.87
CA VAL A 91 -2.24 9.92 1.16
C VAL A 91 -1.83 9.92 -0.32
N LYS A 92 -0.52 9.94 -0.59
CA LYS A 92 0.03 9.92 -1.96
C LYS A 92 -0.38 8.67 -2.74
N TYR A 93 -0.48 7.52 -2.07
CA TYR A 93 -0.95 6.28 -2.70
C TYR A 93 -2.43 6.33 -3.06
N GLY A 94 -3.28 6.85 -2.17
CA GLY A 94 -4.70 7.09 -2.44
C GLY A 94 -4.90 8.02 -3.63
N GLU A 95 -4.16 9.14 -3.68
CA GLU A 95 -4.15 10.07 -4.82
C GLU A 95 -3.75 9.37 -6.12
N ARG A 96 -2.71 8.52 -6.10
CA ARG A 96 -2.27 7.74 -7.25
C ARG A 96 -3.37 6.77 -7.72
N VAL A 97 -3.98 6.02 -6.82
CA VAL A 97 -5.07 5.08 -7.17
C VAL A 97 -6.25 5.82 -7.78
N ALA A 98 -6.65 6.95 -7.19
CA ALA A 98 -7.71 7.80 -7.72
C ALA A 98 -7.36 8.35 -9.12
N THR A 99 -6.12 8.83 -9.30
CA THR A 99 -5.62 9.34 -10.59
C THR A 99 -5.63 8.27 -11.67
N ILE A 100 -5.14 7.06 -11.38
CA ILE A 100 -5.16 5.95 -12.34
C ILE A 100 -6.60 5.53 -12.65
N THR A 101 -7.46 5.48 -11.65
CA THR A 101 -8.89 5.20 -11.84
C THR A 101 -9.53 6.22 -12.77
N ALA A 102 -9.24 7.51 -12.62
CA ALA A 102 -9.76 8.57 -13.48
C ALA A 102 -9.26 8.45 -14.94
N ARG A 103 -8.04 7.94 -15.16
CA ARG A 103 -7.46 7.72 -16.50
C ARG A 103 -8.03 6.50 -17.23
N LEU A 104 -8.60 5.55 -16.50
CA LEU A 104 -9.16 4.30 -17.03
C LEU A 104 -10.69 4.33 -17.14
N LYS A 105 -11.32 5.50 -16.88
CA LYS A 105 -12.74 5.72 -17.12
C LYS A 105 -13.09 5.76 -18.60
#